data_AF-A0A368FBQ4-F1
#
_entry.id   AF-A0A368FBQ4-F1
#
_cell.length_a   1.000
_cell.length_b   1.000
_cell.length_c   1.000
_cell.angle_alpha   90.00
_cell.angle_beta   90.00
_cell.angle_gamma   90.00
#
_symmetry.space_group_name_H-M   'P 1'
#
loop_
_entity.id
_entity.type
_entity.pdbx_description
1 polymer ?
#
loop_
_entity_poly.entity_id
_entity_poly.type
_entity_poly.pdbx_seq_one_letter_code
_entity_poly.pdbx_strand_id
1 'polypeptide(L)'
;MKLALCDLILESATNPRYVADYLLYWLNRTGDYSYIKYLEIPGEPTDDIDKLLIRICSSKDFRVRCLTGPTYEERWDFDRAIATFIKLFRKGILKDCCLDKDILRPYLE
;
A
#
# COMPACT_ATOMS: atom_id res chain seq x y z
N MET A 1 8.96 0.03 -10.80
CA MET A 1 7.83 0.09 -9.84
C MET A 1 7.04 1.39 -9.89
N LYS A 2 7.66 2.57 -10.05
CA LYS A 2 6.95 3.86 -10.19
C LYS A 2 5.81 3.84 -11.23
N LEU A 3 6.07 3.30 -12.42
CA LEU A 3 5.05 3.18 -13.48
C LEU A 3 3.84 2.32 -13.05
N ALA A 4 4.06 1.22 -12.34
CA ALA A 4 2.99 0.36 -11.83
C ALA A 4 2.14 1.07 -10.77
N LEU A 5 2.79 1.84 -9.89
CA LEU A 5 2.12 2.61 -8.86
C LEU A 5 1.22 3.70 -9.48
N CYS A 6 1.70 4.37 -10.54
CA CYS A 6 0.96 5.36 -11.32
C CYS A 6 -0.06 4.77 -12.33
N ASP A 7 -0.25 3.44 -12.35
CA ASP A 7 -1.19 2.77 -13.27
C ASP A 7 -0.86 2.94 -14.76
N LEU A 8 0.44 3.08 -15.08
CA LEU A 8 0.93 3.30 -16.45
C LEU A 8 1.36 2.01 -17.17
N ILE A 9 1.32 0.87 -16.48
CA ILE A 9 1.58 -0.46 -17.05
C ILE A 9 0.50 -1.43 -16.59
N LEU A 10 0.35 -2.53 -17.34
CA LEU A 10 -0.64 -3.57 -17.04
C LEU A 10 -0.38 -4.21 -15.66
N GLU A 11 -1.44 -4.40 -14.86
CA GLU A 11 -1.31 -4.98 -13.51
C GLU A 11 -0.70 -6.38 -13.54
N SER A 12 -0.97 -7.19 -14.57
CA SER A 12 -0.37 -8.54 -14.70
C SER A 12 1.14 -8.52 -14.94
N ALA A 13 1.72 -7.37 -15.29
CA ALA A 13 3.16 -7.23 -15.49
C ALA A 13 3.93 -7.12 -14.15
N THR A 14 3.25 -6.89 -13.03
CA THR A 14 3.89 -6.71 -11.72
C THR A 14 3.06 -7.29 -10.59
N ASN A 15 3.69 -7.91 -9.59
CA ASN A 15 2.96 -8.35 -8.40
C ASN A 15 2.49 -7.13 -7.58
N PRO A 16 1.18 -6.94 -7.34
CA PRO A 16 0.64 -5.81 -6.58
C PRO A 16 1.24 -5.68 -5.18
N ARG A 17 1.62 -6.80 -4.56
CA ARG A 17 2.25 -6.82 -3.25
C ARG A 17 3.61 -6.10 -3.25
N TYR A 18 4.44 -6.31 -4.27
CA TYR A 18 5.71 -5.59 -4.40
C TYR A 18 5.50 -4.11 -4.74
N VAL A 19 4.40 -3.77 -5.42
CA VAL A 19 4.05 -2.36 -5.69
C VAL A 19 3.66 -1.65 -4.39
N ALA A 20 2.87 -2.31 -3.53
CA ALA A 20 2.53 -1.80 -2.21
C ALA A 20 3.74 -1.68 -1.28
N ASP A 21 4.64 -2.68 -1.28
CA ASP A 21 5.89 -2.62 -0.52
C ASP A 21 6.80 -1.47 -0.98
N TYR A 22 6.93 -1.27 -2.30
CA TYR A 22 7.64 -0.13 -2.87
C TYR A 22 7.01 1.21 -2.44
N LEU A 23 5.67 1.31 -2.43
CA LEU A 23 4.97 2.50 -1.94
C LEU A 23 5.30 2.76 -0.47
N LEU A 24 5.28 1.72 0.38
CA LEU A 24 5.61 1.85 1.81
C LEU A 24 7.05 2.34 2.00
N TYR A 25 8.01 1.74 1.28
CA TYR A 25 9.39 2.20 1.26
C TYR A 25 9.50 3.68 0.88
N TRP A 26 8.80 4.10 -0.18
CA TRP A 26 8.84 5.48 -0.65
C TRP A 26 8.29 6.48 0.38
N LEU A 27 7.14 6.16 0.99
CA LEU A 27 6.52 6.98 2.03
C LEU A 27 7.40 7.10 3.27
N ASN A 28 8.02 6.00 3.71
CA ASN A 28 8.95 6.01 4.83
C ASN A 28 10.21 6.84 4.51
N ARG A 29 10.70 6.78 3.26
CA ARG A 29 11.85 7.57 2.80
C ARG A 29 11.57 9.08 2.75
N THR A 30 10.37 9.49 2.34
CA THR A 30 9.98 10.91 2.32
C THR A 30 9.46 11.42 3.67
N GLY A 31 9.29 10.52 4.65
CA GLY A 31 8.73 10.83 5.97
C GLY A 31 7.22 11.11 5.94
N ASP A 32 6.51 10.61 4.92
CA ASP A 32 5.06 10.76 4.80
C ASP A 32 4.32 9.60 5.49
N TYR A 33 3.88 9.83 6.72
CA TYR A 33 3.09 8.87 7.51
C TYR A 33 1.59 9.17 7.47
N SER A 34 1.12 9.99 6.52
CA SER A 34 -0.30 10.36 6.40
C SER A 34 -1.21 9.16 6.17
N TYR A 35 -0.69 8.08 5.58
CA TYR A 35 -1.44 6.84 5.35
C TYR A 35 -2.01 6.23 6.64
N ILE A 36 -1.34 6.39 7.79
CA ILE A 36 -1.81 5.88 9.09
C ILE A 36 -3.14 6.54 9.47
N LYS A 37 -3.20 7.86 9.32
CA LYS A 37 -4.40 8.65 9.62
C LYS A 37 -5.54 8.32 8.66
N TYR A 38 -5.27 8.20 7.36
CA TYR A 38 -6.30 7.93 6.36
C TYR A 38 -6.83 6.50 6.37
N LEU A 39 -5.99 5.54 6.75
CA LEU A 39 -6.39 4.14 6.89
C LEU A 39 -7.01 3.82 8.25
N GLU A 40 -6.96 4.77 9.20
CA GLU A 40 -7.42 4.59 10.58
C GLU A 40 -6.78 3.34 11.22
N ILE A 41 -5.49 3.13 10.92
CA ILE A 41 -4.74 1.99 11.45
C ILE A 41 -4.06 2.36 12.77
N PRO A 42 -4.13 1.49 13.79
CA PRO A 42 -3.46 1.75 15.05
C PRO A 42 -1.96 1.51 14.94
N GLY A 43 -1.19 2.29 15.70
CA GLY A 43 0.25 2.09 15.92
C GLY A 43 1.16 3.03 15.12
N GLU A 44 2.45 2.77 15.23
CA GLU A 44 3.53 3.55 14.62
C GLU A 44 3.79 3.14 13.16
N PRO A 45 4.44 4.00 12.36
CA PRO A 45 4.92 3.63 11.02
C PRO A 45 5.74 2.35 11.05
N THR A 46 5.60 1.53 10.01
CA THR A 46 6.32 0.27 9.88
C THR A 46 6.99 0.19 8.51
N ASP A 47 8.09 -0.53 8.44
CA ASP A 47 8.80 -0.88 7.20
C ASP A 47 8.34 -2.22 6.61
N ASP A 48 7.68 -3.04 7.42
CA ASP A 48 7.22 -4.38 7.07
C ASP A 48 5.81 -4.33 6.47
N ILE A 49 5.72 -4.68 5.18
CA ILE A 49 4.45 -4.71 4.44
C ILE A 49 3.44 -5.68 5.03
N ASP A 50 3.84 -6.81 5.60
CA ASP A 50 2.90 -7.78 6.18
C ASP A 50 2.24 -7.23 7.44
N LYS A 51 3.03 -6.59 8.30
CA LYS A 51 2.49 -5.92 9.50
C LYS A 51 1.51 -4.82 9.11
N LEU A 52 1.83 -4.04 8.07
CA LEU A 52 0.93 -3.00 7.56
C LEU A 52 -0.39 -3.61 7.05
N LEU A 53 -0.31 -4.64 6.22
CA LEU A 53 -1.49 -5.28 5.63
C LEU A 53 -2.38 -5.93 6.70
N ILE A 54 -1.80 -6.60 7.70
CA ILE A 54 -2.56 -7.13 8.85
C ILE A 54 -3.30 -6.02 9.59
N ARG A 55 -2.65 -4.87 9.83
CA ARG A 55 -3.29 -3.72 10.50
C ARG A 55 -4.43 -3.15 9.67
N ILE A 56 -4.26 -3.03 8.35
CA ILE A 56 -5.31 -2.58 7.43
C ILE A 56 -6.49 -3.55 7.47
N CYS A 57 -6.22 -4.85 7.34
CA CYS A 57 -7.24 -5.89 7.40
C CYS A 57 -8.00 -5.89 8.73
N SER A 58 -7.28 -5.72 9.84
CA SER A 58 -7.88 -5.68 11.18
C SER A 58 -8.71 -4.41 11.40
N SER A 59 -8.28 -3.25 10.89
CA SER A 59 -9.00 -1.98 11.07
C SER A 59 -10.29 -1.95 10.24
N LYS A 60 -10.26 -2.46 9.00
CA LYS A 60 -11.41 -2.44 8.07
C LYS A 60 -12.20 -3.75 8.04
N ASP A 61 -11.86 -4.71 8.90
CA ASP A 61 -12.39 -6.08 8.98
C ASP A 61 -12.43 -6.80 7.61
N PHE A 62 -11.32 -6.72 6.86
CA PHE A 62 -11.22 -7.34 5.53
C PHE A 62 -10.99 -8.84 5.62
N ARG A 63 -12.07 -9.61 5.56
CA ARG A 63 -12.04 -11.08 5.55
C ARG A 63 -12.51 -11.65 4.23
N VAL A 64 -11.92 -12.77 3.86
CA VAL A 64 -12.33 -13.60 2.73
C VAL A 64 -12.48 -15.04 3.20
N ARG A 65 -13.54 -15.69 2.72
CA ARG A 65 -13.73 -17.13 2.92
C ARG A 65 -12.97 -17.87 1.84
N CYS A 66 -12.00 -18.67 2.27
CA CYS A 66 -11.22 -19.51 1.38
C CYS A 66 -11.56 -20.97 1.64
N LEU A 67 -11.65 -21.75 0.57
CA LEU A 67 -11.74 -23.20 0.69
C LEU A 67 -10.35 -23.74 1.04
N THR A 68 -10.17 -24.22 2.26
CA THR A 68 -8.96 -24.91 2.71
C THR A 68 -9.28 -26.40 2.81
N GLY A 69 -9.01 -27.14 1.73
CA GLY A 69 -9.33 -28.56 1.66
C GLY A 69 -10.85 -28.81 1.63
N PRO A 70 -11.43 -29.60 2.57
CA PRO A 70 -12.86 -29.86 2.62
C PRO A 70 -13.67 -28.79 3.36
N THR A 71 -13.01 -27.86 4.05
CA THR A 71 -13.66 -26.86 4.92
C THR A 71 -13.41 -25.43 4.44
N TYR A 72 -14.35 -24.55 4.71
CA TYR A 72 -14.17 -23.11 4.51
C TYR A 72 -13.56 -22.49 5.76
N GLU A 73 -12.46 -21.76 5.59
CA GLU A 73 -11.83 -20.97 6.64
C GLU A 73 -11.92 -19.48 6.30
N GLU A 74 -12.09 -18.64 7.31
CA GLU A 74 -11.98 -17.19 7.16
C GLU A 74 -10.53 -16.77 7.33
N ARG A 75 -10.01 -16.03 6.34
CA ARG A 75 -8.65 -15.49 6.34
C ARG A 75 -8.68 -13.99 6.04
N TRP A 76 -7.59 -13.31 6.39
CA TRP A 76 -7.42 -11.91 6.03
C TRP A 76 -7.29 -11.74 4.52
N ASP A 77 -8.05 -10.80 3.98
CA ASP A 77 -8.04 -10.47 2.55
C ASP A 77 -6.93 -9.44 2.26
N PHE A 78 -5.72 -9.95 2.06
CA PHE A 78 -4.56 -9.11 1.75
C PHE A 78 -4.67 -8.42 0.39
N ASP A 79 -5.34 -9.02 -0.59
CA ASP A 79 -5.50 -8.42 -1.92
C ASP A 79 -6.34 -7.14 -1.84
N ARG A 80 -7.44 -7.15 -1.05
CA ARG A 80 -8.22 -5.94 -0.77
C ARG A 80 -7.43 -4.88 -0.01
N ALA A 81 -6.60 -5.29 0.96
CA ALA A 81 -5.75 -4.35 1.69
C ALA A 81 -4.71 -3.68 0.79
N ILE A 82 -4.03 -4.46 -0.08
CA ILE A 82 -3.07 -3.97 -1.08
C ILE A 82 -3.76 -2.99 -2.04
N ALA A 83 -4.89 -3.38 -2.61
CA ALA A 83 -5.64 -2.55 -3.55
C ALA A 83 -6.10 -1.24 -2.89
N THR A 84 -6.54 -1.28 -1.63
CA THR A 84 -6.94 -0.10 -0.86
C THR A 84 -5.76 0.85 -0.62
N PHE A 85 -4.60 0.30 -0.27
CA PHE A 85 -3.39 1.08 -0.01
C PHE A 85 -2.87 1.77 -1.27
N ILE A 86 -2.76 1.04 -2.38
CA ILE A 86 -2.36 1.62 -3.68
C ILE A 86 -3.37 2.66 -4.15
N LYS A 87 -4.67 2.41 -3.97
CA LYS A 87 -5.74 3.34 -4.34
C LYS A 87 -5.68 4.66 -3.58
N LEU A 88 -5.20 4.67 -2.32
CA LEU A 88 -4.99 5.91 -1.57
C LEU A 88 -3.95 6.81 -2.24
N PHE A 89 -2.83 6.22 -2.69
CA PHE A 89 -1.81 6.94 -3.45
C PHE A 89 -2.37 7.44 -4.79
N ARG A 90 -3.01 6.57 -5.58
CA ARG A 90 -3.55 6.93 -6.90
C ARG A 90 -4.63 8.02 -6.84
N LYS A 91 -5.34 8.15 -5.72
CA LYS A 91 -6.33 9.22 -5.49
C LYS A 91 -5.71 10.55 -5.07
N GLY A 92 -4.40 10.63 -4.85
CA GLY A 92 -3.75 11.86 -4.37
C GLY A 92 -4.13 12.24 -2.94
N ILE A 93 -4.56 11.28 -2.11
CA ILE A 93 -4.97 11.53 -0.73
C ILE A 93 -3.74 11.70 0.19
N LEU A 94 -2.64 11.03 -0.16
CA LEU A 94 -1.37 11.12 0.56
C LEU A 94 -0.74 12.50 0.36
N LYS A 95 0.01 12.96 1.36
CA LYS A 95 0.59 14.31 1.38
C LYS A 95 1.56 14.52 0.22
N ASP A 96 2.30 13.48 -0.16
CA ASP A 96 3.26 13.54 -1.26
C ASP A 96 3.09 12.40 -2.26
N CYS A 97 2.81 12.76 -3.51
CA CYS A 97 2.62 11.80 -4.60
C CYS A 97 3.71 11.90 -5.70
N CYS A 98 4.70 12.77 -5.55
CA CYS A 98 5.75 12.92 -6.58
C CYS A 98 6.86 11.90 -6.33
N LEU A 99 6.91 10.86 -7.17
CA LEU A 99 7.89 9.77 -7.06
C LEU A 99 9.29 10.14 -7.57
N ASP A 100 9.42 11.26 -8.29
CA ASP A 100 10.68 11.71 -8.91
C ASP A 100 11.31 12.91 -8.18
N LYS A 101 10.88 13.20 -6.95
CA LYS A 101 11.40 14.31 -6.15
C LYS A 101 12.92 14.31 -6.01
N ASP A 102 13.54 13.15 -5.82
CA ASP A 102 15.00 13.07 -5.70
C ASP A 102 15.71 13.59 -6.96
N ILE A 103 15.11 13.35 -8.14
CA ILE A 103 15.65 13.78 -9.44
C ILE A 103 15.36 15.26 -9.67
N LEU A 104 14.20 15.74 -9.21
CA LEU A 104 13.75 17.12 -9.37
C LEU A 104 14.38 18.07 -8.35
N ARG A 105 14.93 17.57 -7.24
CA ARG A 105 15.50 18.37 -6.16
C ARG A 105 16.50 19.46 -6.64
N PRO A 106 17.43 19.19 -7.57
CA PRO A 106 18.36 20.21 -8.08
C PRO A 106 17.70 21.34 -8.88
N TYR A 107 16.43 21.19 -9.28
CA TYR A 107 15.67 22.14 -10.09
C TYR A 107 14.56 22.85 -9.31
N LEU A 108 14.39 22.51 -8.03
CA LEU A 108 13.38 23.08 -7.13
C LEU A 108 13.97 24.08 -6.13
N GLU A 109 15.29 24.26 -6.16
CA GLU A 109 16.06 25.28 -5.43
C GLU A 109 16.32 26.49 -6.34
#